data_AF-A0A7C0XPP8-F1
#
_entry.id   AF-A0A7C0XPP8-F1
#
_cell.length_a   1.000
_cell.length_b   1.000
_cell.length_c   1.000
_cell.angle_alpha   90.00
_cell.angle_beta   90.00
_cell.angle_gamma   90.00
#
_symmetry.space_group_name_H-M   'P 1'
#
loop_
_entity.id
_entity.type
_entity.pdbx_description
1 polymer ?
#
loop_
_entity_poly.entity_id
_entity_poly.type
_entity_poly.pdbx_seq_one_letter_code
_entity_poly.pdbx_strand_id
1 'polypeptide(L)'
;MREGVKEVFAIENPRYIAKKLSKTFHGRDIFSRAAAYLAKGVPISDFGPRIDDFIKPEFSLPRYEDGKLMGEIVYIDDFGNAVTNITKKDFEKLGISVGSILSLQIKPKEFKIRLCNTYGEVPKGEKLTLFGSDDFFEISINQGNAAETLNLRVGDKVSVYPLT
;
A
#
# COMPACT_ATOMS: atom_id res chain seq x y z
N MET A 1 12.69 1.77 3.40
CA MET A 1 11.47 2.55 3.09
C MET A 1 11.56 2.96 1.63
N ARG A 2 10.43 3.01 0.90
CA ARG A 2 10.46 3.27 -0.55
C ARG A 2 11.05 4.64 -0.89
N GLU A 3 10.74 5.65 -0.08
CA GLU A 3 11.19 7.05 -0.28
C GLU A 3 12.62 7.36 0.23
N GLY A 4 13.40 6.36 0.64
CA GLY A 4 14.82 6.57 0.99
C GLY A 4 15.05 7.56 2.14
N VAL A 5 14.49 7.27 3.32
CA VAL A 5 14.71 8.08 4.54
C VAL A 5 16.20 8.24 4.84
N LYS A 6 16.66 9.50 4.94
CA LYS A 6 18.07 9.85 5.18
C LYS A 6 18.41 9.91 6.66
N GLU A 7 17.54 10.53 7.45
CA GLU A 7 17.76 10.77 8.88
C GLU A 7 16.42 10.76 9.62
N VAL A 8 16.45 10.38 10.91
CA VAL A 8 15.28 10.35 11.79
C VAL A 8 15.65 11.02 13.11
N PHE A 9 14.77 11.87 13.61
CA PHE A 9 14.95 12.59 14.86
C PHE A 9 13.73 12.42 15.76
N ALA A 10 13.95 12.26 17.06
CA ALA A 10 12.88 12.24 18.03
C ALA A 10 12.25 13.64 18.19
N ILE A 11 10.94 13.70 18.49
CA ILE A 11 10.23 14.96 18.75
C ILE A 11 10.10 15.12 20.27
N GLU A 12 11.14 15.67 20.90
CA GLU A 12 11.25 15.73 22.37
C GLU A 12 11.44 17.15 22.90
N ASN A 13 11.88 18.08 22.05
CA ASN A 13 12.18 19.44 22.47
C ASN A 13 10.90 20.17 22.94
N PRO A 14 10.80 20.57 24.23
CA PRO A 14 9.63 21.24 24.79
C PRO A 14 9.23 22.54 24.09
N ARG A 15 10.16 23.18 23.37
CA ARG A 15 9.91 24.38 22.58
C ARG A 15 8.92 24.14 21.43
N TYR A 16 8.91 22.93 20.88
CA TYR A 16 8.17 22.60 19.65
C TYR A 16 6.95 21.69 19.90
N ILE A 17 6.73 21.27 21.15
CA ILE A 17 5.53 20.53 21.58
C ILE A 17 4.64 21.41 22.48
N ALA A 18 3.45 20.92 22.84
CA ALA A 18 2.56 21.63 23.74
C ALA A 18 3.10 21.62 25.18
N LYS A 19 2.92 22.72 25.91
CA LYS A 19 3.33 22.83 27.32
C LYS A 19 2.63 21.81 28.23
N LYS A 20 1.40 21.41 27.88
CA LYS A 20 0.61 20.40 28.58
C LYS A 20 0.21 19.33 27.58
N LEU A 21 0.69 18.11 27.78
CA LEU A 21 0.34 16.97 26.96
C LEU A 21 -0.94 16.31 27.47
N SER A 22 -1.92 16.12 26.58
CA SER A 22 -3.09 15.30 26.86
C SER A 22 -2.76 13.81 26.68
N LYS A 23 -3.38 12.95 27.49
CA LYS A 23 -3.17 11.49 27.43
C LYS A 23 -3.77 10.81 26.20
N THR A 24 -4.63 11.52 25.46
CA THR A 24 -5.45 10.93 24.38
C THR A 24 -5.23 11.61 23.03
N PHE A 25 -4.43 12.68 22.94
CA PHE A 25 -4.32 13.47 21.71
C PHE A 25 -2.92 14.00 21.41
N HIS A 26 -1.91 13.13 21.41
CA HIS A 26 -0.55 13.47 20.98
C HIS A 26 -0.47 13.94 19.51
N GLY A 27 -1.43 13.56 18.66
CA GLY A 27 -1.64 14.12 17.32
C GLY A 27 -1.60 15.65 17.29
N ARG A 28 -2.37 16.27 18.19
CA ARG A 28 -2.46 17.73 18.32
C ARG A 28 -1.33 18.32 19.16
N ASP A 29 -0.95 17.63 20.23
CA ASP A 29 -0.07 18.23 21.24
C ASP A 29 1.42 18.11 20.88
N ILE A 30 1.80 17.09 20.09
CA ILE A 30 3.18 16.83 19.67
C ILE A 30 3.30 17.02 18.15
N PHE A 31 2.63 16.16 17.37
CA PHE A 31 2.89 16.04 15.94
C PHE A 31 2.50 17.29 15.14
N SER A 32 1.30 17.84 15.34
CA SER A 32 0.85 19.01 14.56
C SER A 32 1.66 20.27 14.87
N ARG A 33 2.08 20.46 16.12
CA ARG A 33 2.94 21.59 16.52
C ARG A 33 4.34 21.46 15.92
N ALA A 34 4.94 20.28 16.01
CA ALA A 34 6.24 20.02 15.42
C ALA A 34 6.21 20.24 13.90
N ALA A 35 5.18 19.73 13.21
CA ALA A 35 4.96 19.95 11.78
C ALA A 35 4.82 21.45 11.43
N ALA A 36 4.09 22.22 12.23
CA ALA A 36 3.93 23.66 12.00
C ALA A 36 5.25 24.44 12.14
N TYR A 37 6.13 24.05 13.08
CA TYR A 37 7.46 24.64 13.21
C TYR A 37 8.41 24.20 12.10
N LEU A 38 8.32 22.92 11.69
CA LEU A 38 9.10 22.40 10.57
C LEU A 38 8.74 23.14 9.28
N ALA A 39 7.45 23.38 9.03
CA ALA A 39 6.97 24.16 7.90
C ALA A 39 7.44 25.63 7.93
N LYS A 40 7.79 26.16 9.12
CA LYS A 40 8.40 27.49 9.29
C LYS A 40 9.92 27.50 9.08
N GLY A 41 10.53 26.36 8.74
CA GLY A 41 11.95 26.25 8.46
C GLY A 41 12.83 25.96 9.67
N VAL A 42 12.26 25.51 10.80
CA VAL A 42 13.06 25.03 11.93
C VAL A 42 13.84 23.78 11.50
N PRO A 43 15.18 23.70 11.75
CA PRO A 43 15.98 22.53 11.41
C PRO A 43 15.46 21.25 12.07
N ILE A 44 15.46 20.12 11.36
CA ILE A 44 14.97 18.84 11.89
C ILE A 44 15.76 18.37 13.14
N SER A 45 17.04 18.74 13.23
CA SER A 45 17.91 18.46 14.37
C SER A 45 17.51 19.20 15.65
N ASP A 46 16.74 20.27 15.55
CA ASP A 46 16.33 21.05 16.73
C ASP A 46 15.16 20.39 17.48
N PHE A 47 14.45 19.44 16.87
CA PHE A 47 13.29 18.79 17.47
C PHE A 47 13.66 17.75 18.54
N GLY A 48 14.88 17.22 18.50
CA GLY A 48 15.38 16.24 19.45
C GLY A 48 16.61 15.50 18.91
N PRO A 49 17.08 14.47 19.63
CA PRO A 49 18.23 13.69 19.19
C PRO A 49 17.94 12.90 17.91
N ARG A 50 18.99 12.66 17.13
CA ARG A 50 18.94 11.68 16.04
C ARG A 50 18.72 10.29 16.63
N ILE A 51 17.85 9.51 16.02
CA ILE A 51 17.57 8.13 16.39
C ILE A 51 17.74 7.21 15.19
N ASP A 52 18.19 5.99 15.44
CA ASP A 52 18.31 4.95 14.42
C ASP A 52 17.48 3.69 14.78
N ASP A 53 16.91 3.64 15.98
CA ASP A 53 16.13 2.54 16.57
C ASP A 53 14.61 2.77 16.49
N PHE A 54 14.14 3.34 15.39
CA PHE A 54 12.71 3.58 15.18
C PHE A 54 11.96 2.29 14.79
N ILE A 55 10.69 2.21 15.21
CA ILE A 55 9.83 1.08 14.88
C ILE A 55 9.56 1.06 13.37
N LYS A 56 9.96 -0.02 12.71
CA LYS A 56 9.60 -0.33 11.34
C LYS A 56 8.68 -1.53 11.34
N PRO A 57 7.40 -1.38 10.98
CA PRO A 57 6.51 -2.53 10.85
C PRO A 57 7.07 -3.52 9.84
N GLU A 58 6.99 -4.81 10.15
CA GLU A 58 7.27 -5.87 9.22
C GLU A 58 6.07 -6.02 8.28
N PHE A 59 6.23 -5.59 7.04
CA PHE A 59 5.27 -5.90 5.97
C PHE A 59 5.82 -7.09 5.18
N SER A 60 4.95 -8.02 4.78
CA SER A 60 5.35 -9.03 3.81
C SER A 60 5.82 -8.31 2.55
N LEU A 61 7.01 -8.63 2.05
CA LEU A 61 7.42 -8.18 0.73
C LEU A 61 6.86 -9.15 -0.31
N PRO A 62 6.46 -8.67 -1.50
CA PRO A 62 6.18 -9.54 -2.63
C PRO A 62 7.39 -10.44 -2.90
N ARG A 63 7.13 -11.72 -3.20
CA ARG A 63 8.19 -12.69 -3.51
C ARG A 63 7.90 -13.44 -4.80
N TYR A 64 8.97 -13.81 -5.47
CA TYR A 64 8.93 -14.66 -6.64
C TYR A 64 9.25 -16.10 -6.26
N GLU A 65 8.33 -17.01 -6.56
CA GLU A 65 8.45 -18.44 -6.21
C GLU A 65 7.72 -19.27 -7.28
N ASP A 66 8.40 -20.26 -7.86
CA ASP A 66 7.84 -21.19 -8.86
C ASP A 66 7.12 -20.52 -10.06
N GLY A 67 7.68 -19.41 -10.56
CA GLY A 67 7.09 -18.64 -11.66
C GLY A 67 5.85 -17.81 -11.28
N LYS A 68 5.54 -17.73 -9.99
CA LYS A 68 4.44 -16.95 -9.42
C LYS A 68 4.97 -15.77 -8.63
N LEU A 69 4.27 -14.65 -8.73
CA LEU A 69 4.47 -13.49 -7.86
C LEU A 69 3.47 -13.55 -6.72
N MET A 70 3.99 -13.75 -5.51
CA MET A 70 3.20 -13.89 -4.29
C MET A 70 3.20 -12.58 -3.50
N GLY A 71 2.02 -12.21 -2.99
CA GLY A 71 1.82 -11.05 -2.14
C GLY A 71 0.62 -11.23 -1.23
N GLU A 72 0.10 -10.12 -0.71
CA GLU A 72 -1.09 -10.09 0.13
C GLU A 72 -1.87 -8.79 -0.06
N ILE A 73 -3.17 -8.85 0.24
CA ILE A 73 -4.02 -7.66 0.28
C ILE A 73 -3.64 -6.84 1.52
N VAL A 74 -3.21 -5.60 1.32
CA VAL A 74 -2.79 -4.69 2.41
C VAL A 74 -3.86 -3.65 2.74
N TYR A 75 -4.77 -3.39 1.79
CA TYR A 75 -5.79 -2.39 1.95
C TYR A 75 -7.01 -2.74 1.07
N ILE A 76 -8.20 -2.38 1.55
CA ILE A 76 -9.42 -2.39 0.76
C ILE A 76 -9.93 -0.95 0.78
N ASP A 77 -10.04 -0.35 -0.40
CA ASP A 77 -10.50 1.03 -0.51
C ASP A 77 -12.01 1.17 -0.28
N ASP A 78 -12.48 2.42 -0.23
CA ASP A 78 -13.89 2.72 0.03
C ASP A 78 -14.85 2.22 -1.08
N PHE A 79 -14.33 1.91 -2.28
CA PHE A 79 -15.10 1.33 -3.38
C PHE A 79 -15.12 -0.21 -3.34
N GLY A 80 -14.27 -0.82 -2.51
CA GLY A 80 -14.10 -2.26 -2.40
C GLY A 80 -13.07 -2.86 -3.35
N ASN A 81 -12.17 -2.07 -3.91
CA ASN A 81 -10.99 -2.57 -4.61
C ASN A 81 -10.01 -3.13 -3.58
N ALA A 82 -9.47 -4.32 -3.86
CA ALA A 82 -8.46 -4.94 -3.02
C ALA A 82 -7.06 -4.56 -3.52
N VAL A 83 -6.36 -3.73 -2.75
CA VAL A 83 -5.00 -3.27 -3.04
C VAL A 83 -3.99 -4.22 -2.40
N THR A 84 -3.06 -4.73 -3.21
CA THR A 84 -2.02 -5.65 -2.74
C THR A 84 -0.71 -4.94 -2.43
N ASN A 85 0.21 -5.60 -1.74
CA ASN A 85 1.59 -5.12 -1.57
C ASN A 85 2.45 -5.23 -2.85
N ILE A 86 1.92 -5.85 -3.92
CA ILE A 86 2.61 -6.09 -5.19
C ILE A 86 2.59 -4.81 -6.02
N THR A 87 3.73 -4.43 -6.58
CA THR A 87 3.88 -3.23 -7.41
C THR A 87 4.05 -3.55 -8.88
N LYS A 88 3.83 -2.55 -9.72
CA LYS A 88 4.16 -2.62 -11.15
C LYS A 88 5.60 -3.02 -11.44
N LYS A 89 6.56 -2.56 -10.62
CA LYS A 89 7.97 -2.95 -10.72
C LYS A 89 8.19 -4.43 -10.43
N ASP A 90 7.44 -4.98 -9.48
CA ASP A 90 7.55 -6.40 -9.18
C ASP A 90 7.23 -7.21 -10.44
N PHE A 91 6.23 -6.83 -11.23
CA PHE A 91 5.82 -7.52 -12.47
C PHE A 91 6.84 -7.51 -13.62
N GLU A 92 7.89 -6.68 -13.58
CA GLU A 92 8.88 -6.57 -14.68
C GLU A 92 9.49 -7.93 -15.07
N LYS A 93 9.61 -8.85 -14.11
CA LYS A 93 10.17 -10.19 -14.32
C LYS A 93 9.21 -11.20 -14.98
N LEU A 94 7.91 -10.91 -15.03
CA LEU A 94 6.90 -11.84 -15.56
C LEU A 94 6.58 -11.64 -17.04
N GLY A 95 7.11 -10.59 -17.68
CA GLY A 95 6.76 -10.27 -19.07
C GLY A 95 5.27 -9.98 -19.26
N ILE A 96 4.59 -9.56 -18.20
CA ILE A 96 3.16 -9.23 -18.22
C ILE A 96 3.00 -7.78 -18.69
N SER A 97 2.10 -7.59 -19.65
CA SER A 97 1.72 -6.28 -20.15
C SER A 97 0.23 -6.03 -19.93
N VAL A 98 -0.18 -4.77 -19.99
CA VAL A 98 -1.60 -4.44 -20.04
C VAL A 98 -2.25 -5.18 -21.22
N GLY A 99 -3.45 -5.71 -21.00
CA GLY A 99 -4.16 -6.60 -21.91
C GLY A 99 -3.97 -8.09 -21.62
N SER A 100 -2.90 -8.49 -20.90
CA SER A 100 -2.68 -9.88 -20.52
C SER A 100 -3.81 -10.41 -19.64
N ILE A 101 -4.15 -11.70 -19.82
CA ILE A 101 -4.98 -12.43 -18.87
C ILE A 101 -4.06 -13.06 -17.84
N LEU A 102 -4.35 -12.80 -16.57
CA LEU A 102 -3.61 -13.28 -15.42
C LEU A 102 -4.39 -14.39 -14.74
N SER A 103 -3.69 -15.42 -14.29
CA SER A 103 -4.21 -16.33 -13.27
C SER A 103 -3.92 -15.76 -11.89
N LEU A 104 -4.98 -15.56 -11.12
CA LEU A 104 -4.98 -15.05 -9.75
C LEU A 104 -5.47 -16.12 -8.82
N GLN A 105 -4.57 -16.59 -7.95
CA GLN A 105 -4.91 -17.51 -6.90
C GLN A 105 -5.10 -16.73 -5.59
N ILE A 106 -6.31 -16.77 -5.04
CA ILE A 106 -6.67 -16.11 -3.79
C ILE A 106 -7.50 -17.08 -2.96
N LYS A 107 -7.02 -17.44 -1.77
CA LYS A 107 -7.59 -18.55 -0.96
C LYS A 107 -7.64 -19.85 -1.80
N PRO A 108 -8.65 -20.75 -1.72
CA PRO A 108 -8.68 -21.93 -2.59
C PRO A 108 -9.27 -21.64 -3.99
N LYS A 109 -9.46 -20.37 -4.37
CA LYS A 109 -10.06 -19.99 -5.66
C LYS A 109 -8.99 -19.51 -6.63
N GLU A 110 -9.19 -19.84 -7.90
CA GLU A 110 -8.40 -19.32 -9.01
C GLU A 110 -9.32 -18.52 -9.94
N PHE A 111 -8.86 -17.35 -10.36
CA PHE A 111 -9.57 -16.47 -11.27
C PHE A 111 -8.69 -16.15 -12.47
N LYS A 112 -9.30 -16.12 -13.66
CA LYS A 112 -8.68 -15.58 -14.87
C LYS A 112 -9.18 -14.16 -15.06
N ILE A 113 -8.31 -13.17 -14.85
CA ILE A 113 -8.71 -11.77 -14.83
C ILE A 113 -7.75 -10.96 -15.71
N ARG A 114 -8.30 -10.05 -16.51
CA ARG A 114 -7.53 -9.18 -17.39
C ARG A 114 -6.81 -8.09 -16.59
N LEU A 115 -5.56 -7.81 -16.94
CA LEU A 115 -4.86 -6.59 -16.54
C LEU A 115 -5.25 -5.44 -17.48
N CYS A 116 -5.82 -4.38 -16.94
CA CYS A 116 -6.34 -3.21 -17.67
C CYS A 116 -5.58 -1.94 -17.25
N ASN A 117 -5.70 -0.84 -18.02
CA ASN A 117 -5.22 0.47 -17.54
C ASN A 117 -6.23 1.15 -16.62
N THR A 118 -7.52 0.90 -16.82
CA THR A 118 -8.59 1.56 -16.08
C THR A 118 -9.84 0.68 -15.98
N TYR A 119 -10.72 1.03 -15.04
CA TYR A 119 -11.97 0.35 -14.73
C TYR A 119 -12.89 0.16 -15.93
N GLY A 120 -12.97 1.15 -16.82
CA GLY A 120 -13.88 1.16 -17.96
C GLY A 120 -13.52 0.23 -19.12
N GLU A 121 -12.38 -0.47 -19.07
CA GLU A 121 -11.95 -1.39 -20.14
C GLU A 121 -12.67 -2.75 -20.11
N VAL A 122 -13.47 -3.01 -19.08
CA VAL A 122 -14.37 -4.18 -18.99
C VAL A 122 -15.81 -3.72 -18.77
N PRO A 123 -16.83 -4.52 -19.14
CA PRO A 123 -18.22 -4.19 -18.85
C PRO A 123 -18.50 -3.98 -17.35
N LYS A 124 -19.58 -3.25 -17.04
CA LYS A 124 -20.05 -3.10 -15.67
C LYS A 124 -20.29 -4.46 -15.01
N GLY A 125 -19.80 -4.63 -13.79
CA GLY A 125 -19.91 -5.86 -13.01
C GLY A 125 -18.83 -6.91 -13.31
N GLU A 126 -18.00 -6.69 -14.32
CA GLU A 126 -16.90 -7.60 -14.64
C GLU A 126 -15.66 -7.37 -13.78
N LYS A 127 -14.94 -8.46 -13.52
CA LYS A 127 -13.70 -8.45 -12.74
C LYS A 127 -12.57 -7.95 -13.62
N LEU A 128 -11.70 -7.15 -13.03
CA LEU A 128 -10.47 -6.71 -13.66
C LEU A 128 -9.35 -6.60 -12.62
N THR A 129 -8.14 -6.51 -13.12
CA THR A 129 -6.99 -6.05 -12.35
C THR A 129 -6.36 -4.86 -13.03
N LEU A 130 -5.72 -4.00 -12.25
CA LEU A 130 -5.01 -2.83 -12.76
C LEU A 130 -3.88 -2.46 -11.80
N PHE A 131 -3.07 -1.50 -12.19
CA PHE A 131 -2.20 -0.78 -11.26
C PHE A 131 -2.88 0.55 -10.92
N GLY A 132 -3.11 0.79 -9.62
CA GLY A 132 -3.67 2.03 -9.12
C GLY A 132 -2.75 3.23 -9.29
N SER A 133 -3.19 4.41 -8.83
CA SER A 133 -2.40 5.64 -8.91
C SER A 133 -1.07 5.57 -8.15
N ASP A 134 -0.98 4.71 -7.13
CA ASP A 134 0.23 4.47 -6.34
C ASP A 134 1.07 3.28 -6.86
N ASP A 135 0.82 2.82 -8.11
CA ASP A 135 1.49 1.69 -8.78
C ASP A 135 1.37 0.32 -8.07
N PHE A 136 0.41 0.19 -7.15
CA PHE A 136 0.06 -1.09 -6.54
C PHE A 136 -0.92 -1.87 -7.39
N PHE A 137 -0.78 -3.19 -7.40
CA PHE A 137 -1.66 -4.10 -8.10
C PHE A 137 -2.97 -4.27 -7.35
N GLU A 138 -4.08 -4.06 -8.06
CA GLU A 138 -5.43 -4.02 -7.53
C GLU A 138 -6.31 -5.11 -8.16
N ILE A 139 -7.19 -5.68 -7.35
CA ILE A 139 -8.26 -6.58 -7.79
C ILE A 139 -9.58 -5.84 -7.63
N SER A 140 -10.30 -5.69 -8.74
CA SER A 140 -11.42 -4.76 -8.84
C SER A 140 -12.60 -5.36 -9.61
N ILE A 141 -13.77 -4.72 -9.47
CA ILE A 141 -14.95 -4.96 -10.31
C ILE A 141 -15.40 -3.61 -10.86
N ASN A 142 -15.60 -3.51 -12.18
CA ASN A 142 -16.02 -2.25 -12.77
C ASN A 142 -17.41 -1.84 -12.25
N GLN A 143 -17.49 -0.69 -11.58
CA GLN A 143 -18.68 -0.21 -10.87
C GLN A 143 -19.28 -1.24 -9.90
N GLY A 144 -18.42 -1.97 -9.17
CA GLY A 144 -18.84 -2.92 -8.16
C GLY A 144 -17.80 -3.09 -7.05
N ASN A 145 -18.15 -3.86 -6.03
CA ASN A 145 -17.29 -4.11 -4.87
C ASN A 145 -16.61 -5.48 -5.00
N ALA A 146 -15.30 -5.50 -5.29
CA ALA A 146 -14.54 -6.74 -5.46
C ALA A 146 -14.36 -7.48 -4.13
N ALA A 147 -14.09 -6.75 -3.05
CA ALA A 147 -13.89 -7.33 -1.73
C ALA A 147 -15.12 -8.09 -1.23
N GLU A 148 -16.32 -7.52 -1.39
CA GLU A 148 -17.56 -8.18 -1.02
C GLU A 148 -17.86 -9.36 -1.95
N THR A 149 -17.83 -9.13 -3.27
CA THR A 149 -18.19 -10.15 -4.28
C THR A 149 -17.27 -11.36 -4.25
N LEU A 150 -15.98 -11.16 -3.99
CA LEU A 150 -14.97 -12.22 -3.96
C LEU A 150 -14.64 -12.66 -2.52
N ASN A 151 -15.28 -12.05 -1.51
CA ASN A 151 -15.03 -12.24 -0.09
C ASN A 151 -13.54 -12.08 0.26
N LEU A 152 -12.93 -10.97 -0.16
CA LEU A 152 -11.54 -10.60 0.10
C LEU A 152 -11.42 -9.83 1.40
N ARG A 153 -10.28 -10.00 2.08
CA ARG A 153 -9.94 -9.35 3.35
C ARG A 153 -8.47 -8.95 3.33
N VAL A 154 -8.16 -7.90 4.09
CA VAL A 154 -6.77 -7.54 4.39
C VAL A 154 -6.07 -8.75 5.04
N GLY A 155 -4.86 -9.05 4.56
CA GLY A 155 -4.05 -10.20 4.93
C GLY A 155 -4.24 -11.45 4.07
N ASP A 156 -5.25 -11.49 3.18
CA ASP A 156 -5.41 -12.61 2.26
C ASP A 156 -4.21 -12.71 1.31
N LYS A 157 -3.66 -13.92 1.17
CA LYS A 157 -2.54 -14.20 0.27
C LYS A 157 -3.02 -14.24 -1.18
N VAL A 158 -2.22 -13.64 -2.06
CA VAL A 158 -2.47 -13.54 -3.50
C VAL A 158 -1.25 -14.11 -4.23
N SER A 159 -1.47 -14.98 -5.21
CA SER A 159 -0.43 -15.39 -6.15
C SER A 159 -0.86 -15.05 -7.57
N VAL A 160 0.03 -14.42 -8.33
CA VAL A 160 -0.21 -13.99 -9.71
C VAL A 160 0.76 -14.71 -10.65
N TYR A 161 0.26 -15.21 -11.77
CA TYR A 161 1.10 -15.77 -12.84
C TYR A 161 0.46 -15.56 -14.22
N PRO A 162 1.28 -15.49 -15.29
CA PRO A 162 0.78 -15.41 -16.65
C PRO A 162 -0.09 -16.63 -16.98
N LEU A 163 -1.19 -16.43 -17.68
CA LEU A 163 -1.93 -17.53 -18.29
C LEU A 163 -1.16 -17.99 -19.54
N THR A 164 -0.61 -19.21 -19.51
CA THR A 164 -0.04 -19.90 -20.69
C THR A 164 -1.09 -20.18 -21.74
#